data_AF-A0A1R1YYT0-F1
#
_entry.id   AF-A0A1R1YYT0-F1
#
_cell.length_a   1.000
_cell.length_b   1.000
_cell.length_c   1.000
_cell.angle_alpha   90.00
_cell.angle_beta   90.00
_cell.angle_gamma   90.00
#
_symmetry.space_group_name_H-M   'P 1'
#
loop_
_entity.id
_entity.type
_entity.pdbx_description
1 polymer ?
#
loop_
_entity_poly.entity_id
_entity_poly.type
_entity_poly.pdbx_seq_one_letter_code
_entity_poly.pdbx_strand_id
1 'polypeptide(L)'
;MIALLFFALGTIEVAEMPLPLAAPGYINWGWSPSEGVTGQPEAMLPEAARFRLAADPEIKMRYIQRLETPEVRVFHFLLSLLIDVPVIVILWGMGMALWRSTRLVPGAVESGLPWLMAVGWACVAVALGLPITDGFRTGLLLRDVLPGHGVFWYDPDNFGLTEIMLLIAAGILAATWTISAGLRARADMAEIV
;
A
#
# COMPACT_ATOMS: atom_id res chain seq x y z
N MET A 1 -10.87 -18.73 12.00
CA MET A 1 -10.77 -18.88 10.54
C MET A 1 -10.39 -17.57 9.86
N ILE A 2 -11.16 -16.48 10.04
CA ILE A 2 -10.90 -15.17 9.40
C ILE A 2 -9.51 -14.60 9.75
N ALA A 3 -9.08 -14.64 11.01
CA ALA A 3 -7.75 -14.17 11.41
C ALA A 3 -6.59 -14.88 10.67
N LEU A 4 -6.74 -16.19 10.39
CA LEU A 4 -5.72 -16.97 9.68
C LEU A 4 -5.62 -16.56 8.21
N LEU A 5 -6.73 -16.15 7.59
CA LEU A 5 -6.73 -15.61 6.23
C LEU A 5 -5.86 -14.35 6.15
N PHE A 6 -6.04 -13.44 7.10
CA PHE A 6 -5.25 -12.20 7.18
C PHE A 6 -3.75 -12.47 7.37
N PHE A 7 -3.38 -13.42 8.23
CA PHE A 7 -1.98 -13.83 8.38
C PHE A 7 -1.42 -14.48 7.12
N ALA A 8 -2.20 -15.33 6.46
CA ALA A 8 -1.78 -15.98 5.21
C ALA A 8 -1.52 -14.93 4.11
N LEU A 9 -2.45 -14.00 3.91
CA LEU A 9 -2.29 -12.89 2.96
C LEU A 9 -1.06 -12.04 3.31
N GLY A 10 -0.90 -11.64 4.56
CA GLY A 10 0.26 -10.85 4.98
C GLY A 10 1.60 -11.59 4.84
N THR A 11 1.59 -12.93 4.88
CA THR A 11 2.81 -13.73 4.64
C THR A 11 3.13 -13.83 3.16
N ILE A 12 2.11 -13.88 2.29
CA ILE A 12 2.28 -13.85 0.84
C ILE A 12 2.92 -12.52 0.42
N GLU A 13 2.40 -11.39 0.92
CA GLU A 13 2.98 -10.06 0.67
C GLU A 13 4.47 -9.98 1.06
N VAL A 14 4.83 -10.52 2.23
CA VAL A 14 6.24 -10.58 2.68
C VAL A 14 7.10 -11.44 1.74
N ALA A 15 6.55 -12.55 1.23
CA ALA A 15 7.28 -13.42 0.31
C ALA A 15 7.48 -12.78 -1.07
N GLU A 16 6.61 -11.85 -1.47
CA GLU A 16 6.66 -11.15 -2.75
C GLU A 16 7.56 -9.90 -2.71
N MET A 17 7.77 -9.29 -1.55
CA MET A 17 8.66 -8.13 -1.36
C MET A 17 10.04 -8.18 -2.04
N PRO A 18 10.80 -9.31 -2.05
CA PRO A 18 12.11 -9.35 -2.70
C PRO A 18 12.05 -9.52 -4.23
N LEU A 19 10.87 -9.80 -4.82
CA LEU A 19 10.72 -10.05 -6.26
C LEU A 19 11.21 -8.89 -7.14
N PRO A 20 10.97 -7.60 -6.82
CA PRO A 20 11.50 -6.48 -7.60
C PRO A 20 13.02 -6.43 -7.69
N LEU A 21 13.73 -7.02 -6.71
CA LEU A 21 15.20 -7.14 -6.74
C LEU A 21 15.66 -8.35 -7.57
N ALA A 22 14.94 -9.47 -7.49
CA ALA A 22 15.31 -10.74 -8.11
C ALA A 22 14.90 -10.88 -9.59
N ALA A 23 13.78 -10.26 -9.99
CA ALA A 23 13.17 -10.43 -11.30
C ALA A 23 12.62 -9.09 -11.83
N PRO A 24 13.46 -8.18 -12.36
CA PRO A 24 13.08 -6.83 -12.78
C PRO A 24 12.18 -6.80 -14.02
N GLY A 25 12.14 -7.86 -14.83
CA GLY A 25 11.12 -8.00 -15.89
C GLY A 25 9.70 -8.18 -15.33
N TYR A 26 9.60 -8.47 -14.02
CA TYR A 26 8.39 -8.60 -13.21
C TYR A 26 8.32 -7.46 -12.19
N ILE A 27 8.75 -6.24 -12.56
CA ILE A 27 8.46 -5.03 -11.76
C ILE A 27 6.97 -5.04 -11.41
N ASN A 28 6.71 -5.11 -10.11
CA ASN A 28 5.45 -5.47 -9.48
C ASN A 28 4.23 -5.02 -10.29
N TRP A 29 3.43 -6.02 -10.69
CA TRP A 29 1.99 -6.01 -10.88
C TRP A 29 1.33 -4.71 -10.42
N GLY A 30 1.32 -3.73 -11.30
CA GLY A 30 0.53 -2.53 -11.10
C GLY A 30 -0.88 -2.92 -11.28
N TRP A 31 -1.62 -2.87 -10.19
CA TRP A 31 -3.02 -2.63 -10.34
C TRP A 31 -3.17 -1.22 -10.93
N SER A 32 -3.36 -1.17 -12.25
CA SER A 32 -3.94 0.00 -12.87
C SER A 32 -5.45 -0.07 -12.63
N PRO A 33 -6.08 0.98 -12.07
CA PRO A 33 -7.54 1.02 -11.91
C PRO A 33 -8.29 0.75 -13.21
N SER A 34 -7.70 1.07 -14.36
CA SER A 34 -8.29 0.94 -15.68
C SER A 34 -7.91 -0.35 -16.42
N GLU A 35 -6.75 -0.95 -16.12
CA GLU A 35 -6.23 -2.09 -16.88
C GLU A 35 -6.07 -3.37 -16.07
N GLY A 36 -6.40 -3.33 -14.77
CA GLY A 36 -6.18 -4.44 -13.87
C GLY A 36 -4.69 -4.73 -13.73
N VAL A 37 -4.34 -6.01 -13.62
CA VAL A 37 -2.95 -6.41 -13.42
C VAL A 37 -2.33 -6.84 -14.73
N THR A 38 -1.40 -6.03 -15.22
CA THR A 38 -0.72 -6.24 -16.49
C THR A 38 0.76 -6.52 -16.25
N GLY A 39 1.30 -7.54 -16.90
CA GLY A 39 2.74 -7.84 -16.90
C GLY A 39 3.56 -6.87 -17.76
N GLN A 40 3.03 -5.67 -18.03
CA GLN A 40 3.63 -4.67 -18.90
C GLN A 40 3.98 -3.43 -18.07
N PRO A 41 5.28 -3.15 -17.85
CA PRO A 41 5.70 -2.01 -17.04
C PRO A 41 5.28 -0.66 -17.66
N GLU A 42 4.92 -0.62 -18.94
CA GLU A 42 4.37 0.56 -19.60
C GLU A 42 2.96 0.92 -19.10
N ALA A 43 2.16 -0.06 -18.66
CA ALA A 43 0.78 0.17 -18.21
C ALA A 43 0.69 1.05 -16.95
N MET A 44 1.79 1.13 -16.20
CA MET A 44 1.90 1.96 -14.98
C MET A 44 2.40 3.38 -15.29
N LEU A 45 2.53 3.74 -16.57
CA LEU A 45 2.86 5.08 -17.02
C LEU A 45 1.60 5.86 -17.41
N PRO A 46 1.63 7.21 -17.29
CA PRO A 46 0.57 8.05 -17.81
C PRO A 46 0.30 7.78 -19.29
N GLU A 47 -0.96 7.90 -19.71
CA GLU A 47 -1.40 7.64 -21.08
C GLU A 47 -0.54 8.37 -22.13
N ALA A 48 -0.20 9.64 -21.89
CA ALA A 48 0.67 10.41 -22.77
C ALA A 48 2.08 9.81 -22.94
N ALA A 49 2.65 9.23 -21.88
CA ALA A 49 3.94 8.56 -21.94
C ALA A 49 3.83 7.20 -22.66
N ARG A 50 2.73 6.46 -22.43
CA ARG A 50 2.43 5.21 -23.14
C ARG A 50 2.33 5.42 -24.65
N PHE A 51 1.64 6.46 -25.09
CA PHE A 51 1.55 6.79 -26.51
C PHE A 51 2.92 7.12 -27.13
N ARG A 52 3.78 7.86 -26.42
CA ARG A 52 5.12 8.20 -26.93
C ARG A 52 6.03 6.98 -26.99
N LEU A 53 5.95 6.08 -26.01
CA LEU A 53 6.65 4.79 -26.00
C LEU A 53 6.16 3.86 -27.11
N ALA A 54 4.86 3.87 -27.41
CA ALA A 54 4.29 3.10 -28.51
C ALA A 54 4.67 3.65 -29.89
N ALA A 55 4.86 4.97 -29.99
CA ALA A 55 5.19 5.65 -31.25
C ALA A 55 6.66 5.47 -31.68
N ASP A 56 7.58 5.22 -30.74
CA ASP A 56 9.03 5.14 -31.02
C ASP A 56 9.66 3.86 -30.40
N PRO A 57 10.01 2.87 -31.24
CA PRO A 57 10.65 1.63 -30.79
C PRO A 57 12.01 1.83 -30.11
N GLU A 58 12.77 2.87 -30.48
CA GLU A 58 14.08 3.16 -29.90
C GLU A 58 13.95 3.75 -28.49
N ILE A 59 12.93 4.60 -28.27
CA ILE A 59 12.58 5.09 -26.93
C ILE A 59 12.08 3.93 -26.05
N LYS A 60 11.27 3.02 -26.61
CA LYS A 60 10.84 1.81 -25.91
C LYS A 60 12.01 0.92 -25.49
N MET A 61 13.00 0.73 -26.37
CA MET A 61 14.20 -0.04 -26.04
C MET A 61 14.99 0.59 -24.88
N ARG A 62 15.18 1.92 -24.92
CA ARG A 62 15.85 2.66 -23.85
C ARG A 62 15.11 2.58 -22.52
N TYR A 63 13.76 2.61 -22.56
CA TYR A 63 12.93 2.40 -21.38
C TYR A 63 13.16 1.03 -20.74
N ILE A 64 13.09 -0.05 -21.53
CA ILE A 64 13.32 -1.41 -21.05
C ILE A 64 14.73 -1.55 -20.45
N GLN A 65 15.75 -1.04 -21.14
CA GLN A 65 17.12 -1.03 -20.62
C GLN A 65 17.26 -0.25 -19.31
N ARG A 66 16.53 0.87 -19.16
CA ARG A 66 16.54 1.67 -17.93
C ARG A 66 15.92 0.91 -16.75
N LEU A 67 14.83 0.17 -16.97
CA LEU A 67 14.21 -0.69 -15.95
C LEU A 67 15.18 -1.75 -15.40
N GLU A 68 16.11 -2.21 -16.24
CA GLU A 68 17.12 -3.18 -15.84
C GLU A 68 18.27 -2.58 -15.03
N THR A 69 18.39 -1.25 -14.90
CA THR A 69 19.49 -0.63 -14.14
C THR A 69 19.36 -0.86 -12.62
N PRO A 70 20.45 -1.19 -11.90
CA PRO A 70 20.41 -1.42 -10.46
C PRO A 70 19.85 -0.24 -9.65
N GLU A 71 20.12 0.99 -10.08
CA GLU A 71 19.58 2.21 -9.48
C GLU A 71 18.05 2.22 -9.48
N VAL A 72 17.44 1.93 -10.63
CA VAL A 72 15.98 1.89 -10.79
C VAL A 72 15.39 0.73 -9.99
N ARG A 73 16.06 -0.43 -9.94
CA ARG A 73 15.60 -1.58 -9.14
C ARG A 73 15.59 -1.29 -7.65
N VAL A 74 16.68 -0.74 -7.11
CA VAL A 74 16.78 -0.40 -5.69
C VAL A 74 15.78 0.69 -5.34
N PHE A 75 15.64 1.71 -6.18
CA PHE A 75 14.68 2.77 -5.93
C PHE A 75 13.23 2.28 -6.00
N HIS A 76 12.90 1.45 -6.99
CA HIS A 76 11.57 0.87 -7.10
C HIS A 76 11.25 0.00 -5.88
N PHE A 77 12.19 -0.85 -5.44
CA PHE A 77 12.05 -1.61 -4.20
C PHE A 77 11.80 -0.69 -2.99
N LEU A 78 12.59 0.38 -2.82
CA LEU A 78 12.40 1.35 -1.73
C LEU A 78 11.04 2.06 -1.80
N LEU A 79 10.54 2.37 -2.99
CA LEU A 79 9.19 2.92 -3.17
C LEU A 79 8.11 1.90 -2.82
N SER A 80 8.26 0.64 -3.24
CA SER A 80 7.32 -0.44 -2.90
C SER A 80 7.21 -0.64 -1.39
N LEU A 81 8.31 -0.53 -0.64
CA LEU A 81 8.28 -0.58 0.83
C LEU A 81 7.36 0.48 1.46
N LEU A 82 7.14 1.62 0.80
CA LEU A 82 6.26 2.67 1.30
C LEU A 82 4.78 2.25 1.32
N ILE A 83 4.41 1.27 0.47
CA ILE A 83 3.04 0.72 0.38
C ILE A 83 2.97 -0.65 1.05
N ASP A 84 3.89 -1.54 0.69
CA ASP A 84 3.83 -2.95 1.05
C ASP A 84 4.00 -3.14 2.57
N VAL A 85 4.88 -2.37 3.22
CA VAL A 85 5.07 -2.45 4.68
C VAL A 85 3.79 -2.06 5.42
N PRO A 86 3.16 -0.89 5.15
CA PRO A 86 1.85 -0.59 5.70
C PRO A 86 0.77 -1.64 5.38
N VAL A 87 0.72 -2.19 4.17
CA VAL A 87 -0.24 -3.25 3.81
C VAL A 87 -0.03 -4.50 4.66
N ILE A 88 1.21 -4.94 4.87
CA ILE A 88 1.53 -6.05 5.77
C ILE A 88 1.07 -5.73 7.20
N VAL A 89 1.28 -4.51 7.68
CA VAL A 89 0.80 -4.07 9.00
C VAL A 89 -0.73 -4.10 9.08
N ILE A 90 -1.45 -3.70 8.02
CA ILE A 90 -2.91 -3.81 7.94
C ILE A 90 -3.34 -5.27 8.07
N LEU A 91 -2.74 -6.17 7.28
CA LEU A 91 -3.12 -7.58 7.24
C LEU A 91 -2.82 -8.26 8.58
N TRP A 92 -1.59 -8.16 9.08
CA TRP A 92 -1.21 -8.73 10.37
C TRP A 92 -1.94 -8.07 11.54
N GLY A 93 -2.13 -6.76 11.50
CA GLY A 93 -2.86 -6.01 12.53
C GLY A 93 -4.32 -6.43 12.60
N MET A 94 -4.99 -6.61 11.46
CA MET A 94 -6.36 -7.11 11.41
C MET A 94 -6.45 -8.56 11.90
N GLY A 95 -5.52 -9.42 11.47
CA GLY A 95 -5.40 -10.79 11.95
C GLY A 95 -5.23 -10.86 13.47
N MET A 96 -4.36 -10.02 14.04
CA MET A 96 -4.12 -9.93 15.48
C MET A 96 -5.32 -9.36 16.24
N ALA A 97 -5.94 -8.29 15.74
CA ALA A 97 -7.13 -7.70 16.33
C ALA A 97 -8.25 -8.73 16.45
N LEU A 98 -8.54 -9.45 15.37
CA LEU A 98 -9.53 -10.53 15.34
C LEU A 98 -9.13 -11.68 16.27
N TRP A 99 -7.90 -12.18 16.18
CA TRP A 99 -7.42 -13.29 17.00
C TRP A 99 -7.50 -13.01 18.50
N ARG A 100 -7.21 -11.77 18.90
CA ARG A 100 -7.23 -11.33 20.29
C ARG A 100 -8.65 -11.12 20.81
N SER A 101 -9.49 -10.46 20.01
CA SER A 101 -10.88 -10.14 20.38
C SER A 101 -11.82 -11.35 20.41
N THR A 102 -11.53 -12.42 19.66
CA THR A 102 -12.39 -13.62 19.61
C THR A 102 -12.16 -14.60 20.77
N ARG A 103 -11.23 -14.30 21.70
CA ARG A 103 -10.95 -15.20 22.83
C ARG A 103 -12.02 -15.05 23.91
N LEU A 104 -12.45 -16.17 24.48
CA LEU A 104 -13.41 -16.21 25.60
C LEU A 104 -12.73 -15.92 26.95
N VAL A 105 -11.91 -14.87 27.01
CA VAL A 105 -11.22 -14.45 28.25
C VAL A 105 -11.55 -13.00 28.59
N PRO A 106 -11.60 -12.63 29.87
CA PRO A 106 -11.74 -11.24 30.28
C PRO A 106 -10.66 -10.36 29.62
N GLY A 107 -11.04 -9.18 29.13
CA GLY A 107 -10.12 -8.25 28.45
C GLY A 107 -9.72 -8.64 27.02
N ALA A 108 -10.34 -9.65 26.41
CA ALA A 108 -10.06 -10.06 25.03
C ALA A 108 -10.21 -8.91 24.02
N VAL A 109 -11.29 -8.13 24.14
CA VAL A 109 -11.56 -6.97 23.28
C VAL A 109 -10.51 -5.88 23.47
N GLU A 110 -10.16 -5.55 24.72
CA GLU A 110 -9.13 -4.56 25.06
C GLU A 110 -7.77 -4.92 24.44
N SER A 111 -7.42 -6.20 24.48
CA SER A 111 -6.16 -6.69 23.92
C SER A 111 -6.07 -6.60 22.38
N GLY A 112 -7.20 -6.42 21.69
CA GLY A 112 -7.27 -6.21 20.25
C GLY A 112 -7.19 -4.74 19.81
N LEU A 113 -7.51 -3.78 20.69
CA LEU A 113 -7.57 -2.36 20.35
C LEU A 113 -6.23 -1.76 19.86
N PRO A 114 -5.06 -2.08 20.46
CA PRO A 114 -3.79 -1.57 19.96
C PRO A 114 -3.51 -1.98 18.50
N TRP A 115 -3.97 -3.17 18.10
CA TRP A 115 -3.82 -3.66 16.74
C TRP A 115 -4.73 -2.93 15.77
N LEU A 116 -5.98 -2.64 16.16
CA LEU A 116 -6.87 -1.80 15.35
C LEU A 116 -6.31 -0.38 15.17
N MET A 117 -5.70 0.19 16.22
CA MET A 117 -5.02 1.48 16.11
C MET A 117 -3.86 1.42 15.10
N ALA A 118 -3.04 0.37 15.15
CA ALA A 118 -1.95 0.16 14.20
C ALA A 118 -2.47 0.02 12.76
N VAL A 119 -3.57 -0.71 12.54
CA VAL A 119 -4.23 -0.80 11.23
C VAL A 119 -4.69 0.57 10.74
N GLY A 120 -5.35 1.36 11.59
CA GLY A 120 -5.81 2.70 11.23
C GLY A 120 -4.67 3.61 10.76
N TRP A 121 -3.55 3.63 11.48
CA TRP A 121 -2.37 4.39 11.07
C TRP A 121 -1.69 3.84 9.83
N ALA A 122 -1.67 2.53 9.65
CA ALA A 122 -1.14 1.91 8.43
C ALA A 122 -1.99 2.28 7.21
N CYS A 123 -3.31 2.36 7.33
CA CYS A 123 -4.18 2.87 6.26
C CYS A 123 -3.85 4.33 5.90
N VAL A 124 -3.55 5.19 6.88
CA VAL A 124 -3.06 6.56 6.62
C VAL A 124 -1.72 6.53 5.88
N ALA A 125 -0.79 5.66 6.29
CA ALA A 125 0.50 5.53 5.64
C ALA A 125 0.36 5.08 4.17
N VAL A 126 -0.52 4.11 3.87
CA VAL A 126 -0.84 3.72 2.48
C VAL A 126 -1.42 4.90 1.71
N ALA A 127 -2.41 5.60 2.28
CA ALA A 127 -3.07 6.73 1.62
C ALA A 127 -2.07 7.83 1.23
N LEU A 128 -1.09 8.11 2.09
CA LEU A 128 -0.03 9.08 1.80
C LEU A 128 1.05 8.50 0.88
N GLY A 129 1.31 7.20 0.95
CA GLY A 129 2.29 6.51 0.13
C GLY A 129 1.92 6.53 -1.35
N LEU A 130 0.66 6.28 -1.70
CA LEU A 130 0.19 6.21 -3.09
C LEU A 130 0.54 7.44 -3.95
N PRO A 131 0.19 8.68 -3.54
CA PRO A 131 0.54 9.88 -4.31
C PRO A 131 2.06 10.09 -4.39
N ILE A 132 2.79 9.70 -3.34
CA ILE A 132 4.25 9.80 -3.30
C ILE A 132 4.87 8.81 -4.29
N THR A 133 4.45 7.55 -4.28
CA THR A 133 4.98 6.52 -5.17
C THR A 133 4.69 6.84 -6.63
N ASP A 134 3.48 7.31 -6.94
CA ASP A 134 3.10 7.67 -8.33
C ASP A 134 3.93 8.84 -8.86
N GLY A 135 4.11 9.87 -8.03
CA GLY A 135 4.90 11.05 -8.35
C GLY A 135 6.36 10.71 -8.64
N PHE A 136 7.00 9.96 -7.74
CA PHE A 136 8.41 9.57 -7.86
C PHE A 136 8.67 8.55 -8.97
N ARG A 137 7.73 7.64 -9.19
CA ARG A 137 7.86 6.60 -10.21
C ARG A 137 7.91 7.21 -11.60
N THR A 138 6.97 8.10 -11.92
CA THR A 138 6.92 8.71 -13.26
C THR A 138 8.17 9.54 -13.52
N GLY A 139 8.62 10.30 -12.51
CA GLY A 139 9.84 11.09 -12.59
C GLY A 139 11.11 10.26 -12.79
N LEU A 140 11.28 9.15 -12.06
CA LEU A 140 12.47 8.32 -12.19
C LEU A 140 12.47 7.48 -13.47
N LEU A 141 11.33 6.87 -13.81
CA LEU A 141 11.22 5.96 -14.96
C LEU A 141 11.41 6.68 -16.30
N LEU A 142 11.03 7.97 -16.37
CA LEU A 142 11.05 8.74 -17.62
C LEU A 142 12.19 9.76 -17.72
N ARG A 143 12.98 9.97 -16.65
CA ARG A 143 14.00 11.02 -16.53
C ARG A 143 14.93 11.13 -17.73
N ASP A 144 15.41 9.99 -18.21
CA ASP A 144 16.42 9.88 -19.27
C ASP A 144 15.83 9.34 -20.59
N VAL A 145 14.53 9.04 -20.61
CA VAL A 145 13.80 8.41 -21.72
C VAL A 145 12.98 9.45 -22.49
N LEU A 146 12.41 10.44 -21.80
CA LEU A 146 11.49 11.42 -22.37
C LEU A 146 11.79 12.84 -21.83
N PRO A 147 12.57 13.66 -22.57
CA PRO A 147 12.88 15.02 -22.14
C PRO A 147 11.60 15.87 -21.99
N GLY A 148 11.47 16.57 -20.87
CA GLY A 148 10.33 17.43 -20.54
C GLY A 148 9.31 16.84 -19.56
N HIS A 149 9.49 15.59 -19.09
CA HIS A 149 8.70 15.07 -17.97
C HIS A 149 9.36 15.51 -16.66
N GLY A 150 8.63 16.26 -15.84
CA GLY A 150 9.09 16.70 -14.52
C GLY A 150 9.23 15.52 -13.55
N VAL A 151 10.07 15.69 -12.52
CA VAL A 151 10.36 14.69 -11.48
C VAL A 151 9.11 14.33 -10.65
N PHE A 152 8.05 15.14 -10.73
CA PHE A 152 6.78 14.92 -10.07
C PHE A 152 5.65 15.09 -11.09
N TRP A 153 4.96 14.00 -11.40
CA TRP A 153 3.71 14.04 -12.15
C TRP A 153 2.66 13.30 -11.33
N TYR A 154 1.66 14.05 -10.89
CA TYR A 154 0.56 13.52 -10.09
C TYR A 154 -0.63 13.28 -11.02
N ASP A 155 -1.12 12.04 -11.08
CA ASP A 155 -2.34 11.73 -11.80
C ASP A 155 -3.54 11.97 -10.88
N PRO A 156 -4.34 13.04 -11.11
CA PRO A 156 -5.52 13.33 -10.28
C PRO A 156 -6.60 12.25 -10.38
N ASP A 157 -6.57 11.38 -11.40
CA ASP A 157 -7.56 10.32 -11.57
C ASP A 157 -7.34 9.15 -10.60
N ASN A 158 -6.15 9.05 -9.97
CA ASN A 158 -5.83 8.01 -8.99
C ASN A 158 -6.19 8.39 -7.53
N PHE A 159 -6.91 9.49 -7.34
CA PHE A 159 -7.28 10.01 -6.02
C PHE A 159 -8.25 9.09 -5.25
N GLY A 160 -9.04 8.28 -5.96
CA GLY A 160 -10.09 7.46 -5.36
C GLY A 160 -9.58 6.43 -4.34
N LEU A 161 -8.44 5.79 -4.59
CA LEU A 161 -7.90 4.79 -3.65
C LEU A 161 -7.32 5.44 -2.39
N THR A 162 -6.78 6.66 -2.54
CA THR A 162 -6.34 7.49 -1.41
C THR A 162 -7.51 7.85 -0.50
N GLU A 163 -8.62 8.31 -1.07
CA GLU A 163 -9.84 8.62 -0.31
C GLU A 163 -10.40 7.41 0.43
N ILE A 164 -10.48 6.27 -0.26
CA ILE A 164 -10.97 5.02 0.35
C ILE A 164 -10.12 4.64 1.56
N MET A 165 -8.79 4.69 1.43
CA MET A 165 -7.89 4.34 2.53
C MET A 165 -8.01 5.32 3.71
N LEU A 166 -8.21 6.62 3.44
CA LEU A 166 -8.47 7.62 4.49
C LEU A 166 -9.81 7.40 5.18
N LEU A 167 -10.87 7.05 4.43
CA LEU A 167 -12.18 6.74 5.00
C LEU A 167 -12.12 5.49 5.88
N ILE A 168 -11.42 4.45 5.44
CA ILE A 168 -11.18 3.24 6.23
C ILE A 168 -10.40 3.59 7.50
N ALA A 169 -9.32 4.37 7.39
CA ALA A 169 -8.53 4.81 8.53
C ALA A 169 -9.38 5.58 9.55
N ALA A 170 -10.16 6.56 9.09
CA ALA A 170 -11.05 7.34 9.93
C ALA A 170 -12.08 6.45 10.64
N GLY A 171 -12.70 5.52 9.93
CA GLY A 171 -13.65 4.56 10.49
C GLY A 171 -13.03 3.67 11.57
N ILE A 172 -11.85 3.11 11.32
CA ILE A 172 -11.14 2.24 12.27
C ILE A 172 -10.72 3.04 13.52
N LEU A 173 -10.16 4.23 13.34
CA LEU A 173 -9.71 5.07 14.46
C LEU A 173 -10.90 5.55 15.30
N ALA A 174 -11.99 5.98 14.67
CA ALA A 174 -13.21 6.38 15.36
C ALA A 174 -13.85 5.21 16.13
N ALA A 175 -13.92 4.01 15.53
CA ALA A 175 -14.42 2.81 16.19
C ALA A 175 -13.54 2.43 17.39
N THR A 176 -12.21 2.43 17.21
CA THR A 176 -11.25 2.13 18.27
C THR A 176 -11.40 3.09 19.45
N TRP A 177 -11.55 4.38 19.17
CA TRP A 177 -11.77 5.41 20.19
C TRP A 177 -13.10 5.22 20.92
N THR A 178 -14.18 4.96 20.19
CA THR A 178 -15.51 4.73 20.75
C THR A 178 -15.55 3.50 21.66
N ILE A 179 -14.94 2.39 21.24
CA ILE A 179 -14.85 1.17 22.04
C ILE A 179 -14.01 1.43 23.30
N SER A 180 -12.88 2.12 23.17
CA SER A 180 -12.03 2.49 24.31
C SER A 180 -12.77 3.34 25.34
N ALA A 181 -13.54 4.33 24.89
CA ALA A 181 -14.35 5.17 25.76
C ALA A 181 -15.44 4.36 26.49
N GLY A 182 -16.12 3.46 25.78
CA GLY A 182 -17.13 2.57 26.38
C GLY A 182 -16.57 1.61 27.42
N LEU A 183 -15.36 1.09 27.22
CA LEU A 183 -14.68 0.22 28.19
C LEU A 183 -14.28 0.99 29.45
N ARG A 184 -13.76 2.21 29.30
CA ARG A 184 -13.45 3.09 30.44
C ARG A 184 -14.70 3.42 31.26
N ALA A 185 -15.79 3.81 30.59
CA ALA A 185 -17.05 4.10 31.27
C ALA A 185 -17.61 2.89 32.05
N ARG A 186 -17.39 1.66 31.55
CA ARG A 186 -17.76 0.43 32.28
C ARG A 186 -16.89 0.19 33.50
N ALA A 187 -15.59 0.42 33.40
CA ALA A 187 -14.67 0.30 34.52
C ALA A 187 -15.03 1.31 35.62
N ASP A 188 -15.27 2.58 35.25
CA ASP A 188 -15.65 3.64 36.19
C ASP A 188 -16.96 3.31 36.93
N MET A 189 -17.95 2.74 36.24
CA MET A 189 -19.20 2.30 36.88
C MET A 189 -19.02 1.09 37.80
N ALA A 190 -18.06 0.20 37.51
CA ALA A 190 -17.76 -0.94 38.35
C ALA A 190 -17.02 -0.56 39.64
N GLU A 191 -16.37 0.62 39.70
CA GLU A 191 -15.75 1.16 40.91
C GLU A 191 -16.76 1.82 41.86
N ILE A 192 -17.96 2.18 41.36
CA ILE A 192 -18.99 2.91 42.13
C ILE A 192 -19.95 1.95 42.87
N VAL A 193 -20.05 0.68 42.44
CA VAL A 193 -20.93 -0.36 43.00
C VAL A 193 -20.16 -1.28 43.94
#